data_AF-A0A090GDV1-F1
#
_entry.id   AF-A0A090GDV1-F1
#
_cell.length_a   1.000
_cell.length_b   1.000
_cell.length_c   1.000
_cell.angle_alpha   90.00
_cell.angle_beta   90.00
_cell.angle_gamma   90.00
#
_symmetry.space_group_name_H-M   'P 1'
#
loop_
_entity.id
_entity.type
_entity.pdbx_description
1 polymer ?
#
loop_
_entity_poly.entity_id
_entity_poly.type
_entity_poly.pdbx_seq_one_letter_code
_entity_poly.pdbx_strand_id
1 'polypeptide(L)'
;MAVAGGPDAVTALRAAIRAAPDKDVRAWMGGLLKSPETASLAVRGAGMLGDRTIVHWLLHQMRNPALAVAAGAALLELFPEAREADLFTTEPSQAGKVFEDHFGDDGAKVPFADKVKEWMKAKELLT
;
A
#
# COMPACT_ATOMS: atom_id res chain seq x y z
N MET A 1 -16.65 -6.01 14.83
CA MET A 1 -16.67 -4.56 14.53
C MET A 1 -15.92 -4.33 13.23
N ALA A 2 -16.48 -3.56 12.31
CA ALA A 2 -16.10 -3.46 10.90
C ALA A 2 -14.84 -2.58 10.63
N VAL A 3 -13.74 -2.84 11.35
CA VAL A 3 -12.47 -2.09 11.22
C VAL A 3 -11.26 -3.02 11.09
N ALA A 4 -11.39 -4.10 10.32
CA ALA A 4 -10.26 -4.98 10.03
C ALA A 4 -10.31 -5.36 8.55
N GLY A 5 -9.80 -4.49 7.69
CA GLY A 5 -9.24 -4.81 6.36
C GLY A 5 -10.03 -5.66 5.36
N GLY A 6 -11.30 -5.98 5.61
CA GLY A 6 -12.08 -6.91 4.80
C GLY A 6 -12.55 -6.31 3.46
N PRO A 7 -13.12 -7.14 2.56
CA PRO A 7 -13.63 -6.70 1.26
C PRO A 7 -14.62 -5.53 1.35
N ASP A 8 -15.42 -5.50 2.42
CA ASP A 8 -16.41 -4.46 2.70
C ASP A 8 -15.75 -3.12 3.04
N ALA A 9 -14.65 -3.12 3.79
CA ALA A 9 -13.92 -1.92 4.15
C ALA A 9 -13.27 -1.26 2.92
N VAL A 10 -12.73 -2.06 2.00
CA VAL A 10 -12.14 -1.56 0.74
C VAL A 10 -13.23 -1.02 -0.19
N THR A 11 -14.38 -1.67 -0.24
CA THR A 11 -15.54 -1.21 -1.04
C THR A 11 -16.09 0.11 -0.51
N ALA A 12 -16.27 0.21 0.82
CA ALA A 12 -16.69 1.44 1.47
C ALA A 12 -15.67 2.57 1.27
N LEU A 13 -14.37 2.28 1.39
CA LEU A 13 -13.29 3.23 1.13
C LEU A 13 -13.36 3.78 -0.31
N ARG A 14 -13.54 2.91 -1.31
CA ARG A 14 -13.65 3.33 -2.71
C ARG A 14 -14.89 4.19 -2.95
N ALA A 15 -16.02 3.86 -2.31
CA ALA A 15 -17.23 4.67 -2.40
C ALA A 15 -17.02 6.06 -1.78
N ALA A 16 -16.40 6.14 -0.61
CA ALA A 16 -16.10 7.40 0.07
C ALA A 16 -15.16 8.29 -0.75
N ILE A 17 -14.09 7.73 -1.33
CA ILE A 17 -13.15 8.47 -2.19
C ILE A 17 -13.87 9.06 -3.42
N ARG A 18 -14.82 8.32 -4.02
CA ARG A 18 -15.57 8.79 -5.19
C ARG A 18 -16.61 9.85 -4.87
N ALA A 19 -17.12 9.89 -3.64
CA ALA A 19 -18.23 10.74 -3.24
C ALA A 19 -17.79 12.13 -2.75
N ALA A 20 -16.50 12.32 -2.44
CA ALA A 20 -15.98 13.54 -1.84
C ALA A 20 -15.00 14.29 -2.76
N PRO A 21 -14.87 15.63 -2.64
CA PRO A 21 -13.84 16.39 -3.35
C PRO A 21 -12.42 15.95 -2.95
N ASP A 22 -11.49 15.94 -3.90
CA ASP A 22 -10.10 15.46 -3.70
C ASP A 22 -9.39 16.05 -2.48
N LYS A 23 -9.60 17.35 -2.21
CA LYS A 23 -9.01 18.06 -1.07
C LYS A 23 -9.47 17.46 0.26
N ASP A 24 -10.75 17.12 0.37
CA ASP A 24 -11.34 16.59 1.59
C ASP A 24 -10.92 15.13 1.80
N VAL A 25 -10.81 14.37 0.71
CA VAL A 25 -10.29 12.99 0.75
C VAL A 25 -8.83 12.96 1.23
N ARG A 26 -7.96 13.85 0.71
CA ARG A 26 -6.56 13.97 1.14
C ARG A 26 -6.44 14.33 2.62
N ALA A 27 -7.23 15.30 3.10
CA ALA A 27 -7.23 15.69 4.50
C ALA A 27 -7.71 14.55 5.42
N TRP A 28 -8.78 13.85 5.01
CA TRP A 28 -9.32 12.70 5.73
C TRP A 28 -8.31 11.55 5.81
N MET A 29 -7.63 11.21 4.72
CA MET A 29 -6.56 10.20 4.74
C MET A 29 -5.39 10.59 5.64
N GLY A 30 -5.02 11.88 5.67
CA GLY A 30 -4.03 12.38 6.62
C GLY A 30 -4.45 12.20 8.08
N GLY A 31 -5.76 12.20 8.37
CA GLY A 31 -6.32 11.84 9.67
C GLY A 31 -6.19 10.35 9.97
N LEU A 32 -6.61 9.49 9.04
CA LEU A 32 -6.53 8.02 9.18
C LEU A 32 -5.09 7.54 9.38
N LEU A 33 -4.12 8.16 8.69
CA LEU A 33 -2.71 7.77 8.80
C LEU A 33 -2.13 7.94 10.21
N LYS A 34 -2.74 8.77 11.07
CA LYS A 34 -2.27 9.03 12.44
C LYS A 34 -2.55 7.90 13.42
N SER A 35 -3.49 7.00 13.10
CA SER A 35 -3.87 5.90 13.98
C SER A 35 -3.41 4.56 13.38
N PRO A 36 -2.65 3.73 14.11
CA PRO A 36 -2.19 2.44 13.61
C PRO A 36 -3.30 1.55 13.04
N GLU A 37 -4.48 1.59 13.65
CA GLU A 37 -5.67 0.82 13.28
C GLU A 37 -6.24 1.20 11.91
N THR A 38 -6.02 2.44 11.45
CA THR A 38 -6.57 2.95 10.18
C THR A 38 -5.51 3.38 9.18
N ALA A 39 -4.23 3.33 9.56
CA ALA A 39 -3.11 3.70 8.70
C ALA A 39 -3.06 2.84 7.42
N SER A 40 -3.34 1.54 7.51
CA SER A 40 -3.39 0.66 6.33
C SER A 40 -4.49 1.06 5.33
N LEU A 41 -5.64 1.54 5.82
CA LEU A 41 -6.72 2.08 4.97
C LEU A 41 -6.28 3.37 4.27
N ALA A 42 -5.60 4.26 4.99
CA ALA A 42 -5.06 5.50 4.42
C ALA A 42 -4.06 5.21 3.29
N VAL A 43 -3.12 4.28 3.52
CA VAL A 43 -2.13 3.87 2.52
C VAL A 43 -2.80 3.23 1.31
N ARG A 44 -3.78 2.35 1.52
CA ARG A 44 -4.55 1.72 0.45
C ARG A 44 -5.30 2.76 -0.40
N GLY A 45 -5.92 3.75 0.26
CA GLY A 45 -6.67 4.83 -0.37
C GLY A 45 -5.81 5.77 -1.21
N ALA A 46 -4.56 6.02 -0.79
CA ALA A 46 -3.64 6.88 -1.53
C ALA A 46 -3.40 6.41 -2.97
N GLY A 47 -3.34 5.08 -3.21
CA GLY A 47 -3.24 4.53 -4.56
C GLY A 47 -4.49 4.75 -5.42
N MET A 48 -5.67 4.80 -4.79
CA MET A 48 -6.94 5.02 -5.49
C MET A 48 -7.12 6.47 -5.99
N LEU A 49 -6.35 7.41 -5.44
CA LEU A 49 -6.35 8.80 -5.90
C LEU A 49 -5.63 9.01 -7.24
N GLY A 50 -4.84 8.04 -7.71
CA GLY A 50 -4.12 8.16 -8.98
C GLY A 50 -2.90 9.09 -8.96
N ASP A 51 -2.53 9.66 -7.80
CA ASP A 51 -1.37 10.55 -7.68
C ASP A 51 -0.07 9.75 -7.72
N ARG A 52 0.54 9.63 -8.91
CA ARG A 52 1.78 8.87 -9.11
C ARG A 52 3.01 9.53 -8.47
N THR A 53 2.92 10.76 -7.97
CA THR A 53 4.07 11.43 -7.33
C THR A 53 4.41 10.85 -5.96
N ILE A 54 3.50 10.06 -5.35
CA ILE A 54 3.70 9.48 -4.02
C ILE A 54 4.62 8.25 -4.00
N VAL A 55 5.24 7.86 -5.10
CA VAL A 55 6.03 6.61 -5.21
C VAL A 55 7.15 6.49 -4.17
N HIS A 56 7.86 7.58 -3.87
CA HIS A 56 8.87 7.59 -2.80
C HIS A 56 8.25 7.32 -1.43
N TRP A 57 7.08 7.91 -1.16
CA TRP A 57 6.35 7.69 0.08
C TRP A 57 5.83 6.25 0.18
N LEU A 58 5.30 5.69 -0.91
CA LEU A 58 4.87 4.29 -0.96
C LEU A 58 6.01 3.32 -0.68
N LEU A 59 7.20 3.56 -1.25
CA LEU A 59 8.39 2.74 -0.94
C LEU A 59 8.75 2.74 0.54
N HIS A 60 8.55 3.86 1.24
CA HIS A 60 8.74 3.91 2.68
C HIS A 60 7.70 3.05 3.41
N GLN A 61 6.42 3.15 3.02
CA GLN A 61 5.36 2.32 3.62
C GLN A 61 5.56 0.82 3.36
N MET A 62 6.11 0.45 2.20
CA MET A 62 6.42 -0.94 1.87
C MET A 62 7.48 -1.58 2.78
N ARG A 63 8.26 -0.78 3.52
CA ARG A 63 9.25 -1.30 4.49
C ARG A 63 8.68 -1.53 5.88
N ASN A 64 7.46 -1.08 6.13
CA ASN A 64 6.74 -1.32 7.38
C ASN A 64 5.79 -2.52 7.19
N PRO A 65 6.01 -3.66 7.85
CA PRO A 65 5.17 -4.85 7.68
C PRO A 65 3.68 -4.59 7.87
N ALA A 66 3.31 -3.74 8.84
CA ALA A 66 1.92 -3.39 9.12
C ALA A 66 1.22 -2.64 7.97
N LEU A 67 2.00 -2.04 7.05
CA LEU A 67 1.50 -1.23 5.93
C LEU A 67 1.87 -1.83 4.57
N ALA A 68 2.75 -2.81 4.52
CA ALA A 68 3.34 -3.31 3.29
C ALA A 68 2.31 -3.90 2.32
N VAL A 69 1.33 -4.64 2.82
CA VAL A 69 0.23 -5.18 2.00
C VAL A 69 -0.58 -4.04 1.38
N ALA A 70 -0.94 -3.03 2.17
CA ALA A 70 -1.69 -1.87 1.69
C ALA A 70 -0.89 -1.04 0.68
N ALA A 71 0.41 -0.83 0.93
CA ALA A 71 1.31 -0.10 0.06
C ALA A 71 1.54 -0.82 -1.29
N GLY A 72 1.70 -2.15 -1.24
CA GLY A 72 1.77 -3.00 -2.42
C GLY A 72 0.48 -2.95 -3.24
N ALA A 73 -0.68 -2.98 -2.59
CA ALA A 73 -1.96 -2.83 -3.28
C ALA A 73 -2.12 -1.43 -3.89
N ALA A 74 -1.70 -0.36 -3.19
CA ALA A 74 -1.70 1.00 -3.72
C ALA A 74 -0.80 1.15 -4.96
N LEU A 75 0.38 0.49 -4.97
CA LEU A 75 1.23 0.42 -6.16
C LEU A 75 0.48 -0.15 -7.37
N LEU A 76 -0.27 -1.24 -7.18
CA LEU A 76 -1.02 -1.90 -8.27
C LEU A 76 -2.25 -1.12 -8.77
N GLU A 77 -2.74 -0.15 -7.99
CA GLU A 77 -3.76 0.82 -8.45
C GLU A 77 -3.09 1.87 -9.34
N LEU A 78 -1.94 2.41 -8.92
CA LEU A 78 -1.21 3.44 -9.65
C LEU A 78 -0.55 2.91 -10.93
N PHE A 79 -0.03 1.70 -10.88
CA PHE A 79 0.74 1.05 -11.95
C PHE A 79 0.23 -0.38 -12.16
N PRO A 80 -0.88 -0.57 -12.89
CA PRO A 80 -1.45 -1.88 -13.08
C PRO A 80 -0.49 -2.91 -13.72
N GLU A 81 0.43 -2.45 -14.55
CA GLU A 81 1.49 -3.22 -15.21
C GLU A 81 2.50 -3.83 -14.22
N ALA A 82 2.59 -3.33 -12.99
CA ALA A 82 3.44 -3.91 -11.94
C ALA A 82 2.99 -5.32 -11.53
N ARG A 83 1.78 -5.76 -11.93
CA ARG A 83 1.30 -7.14 -11.74
C ARG A 83 2.11 -8.17 -12.51
N GLU A 84 2.70 -7.78 -13.64
CA GLU A 84 3.48 -8.66 -14.51
C GLU A 84 4.95 -8.76 -14.08
N ALA A 85 5.37 -7.90 -13.15
CA ALA A 85 6.72 -7.87 -12.63
C ALA A 85 6.88 -8.74 -11.38
N ASP A 86 8.08 -9.30 -11.19
CA ASP A 86 8.45 -10.08 -10.01
C ASP A 86 8.75 -9.17 -8.80
N LEU A 87 7.71 -8.50 -8.29
CA LEU A 87 7.83 -7.49 -7.22
C LEU A 87 7.26 -7.93 -5.88
N PHE A 88 6.63 -9.10 -5.80
CA PHE A 88 5.89 -9.55 -4.64
C PHE A 88 6.26 -10.98 -4.27
N THR A 89 6.12 -11.31 -2.99
CA THR A 89 6.23 -12.67 -2.48
C THR A 89 5.02 -13.01 -1.62
N THR A 90 4.69 -14.30 -1.53
CA THR A 90 3.74 -14.85 -0.55
C THR A 90 4.44 -15.38 0.70
N GLU A 91 5.78 -15.30 0.77
CA GLU A 91 6.61 -15.70 1.89
C GLU A 91 7.24 -14.44 2.52
N PRO A 92 6.62 -13.84 3.56
CA PRO A 92 7.09 -12.58 4.15
C PRO A 92 8.54 -12.62 4.65
N SER A 93 9.04 -13.80 5.06
CA SER A 93 10.44 -14.00 5.45
C SER A 93 11.45 -13.60 4.36
N GLN A 94 11.08 -13.74 3.08
CA GLN A 94 11.92 -13.30 1.97
C GLN A 94 12.03 -11.77 1.92
N ALA A 95 11.02 -11.02 2.40
CA ALA A 95 11.03 -9.56 2.47
C ALA A 95 11.86 -9.03 3.66
N GLY A 96 12.29 -9.90 4.58
CA GLY A 96 13.23 -9.62 5.65
C GLY A 96 12.74 -10.05 7.03
N LYS A 97 13.65 -10.04 8.02
CA LYS A 97 13.37 -10.55 9.37
C LYS A 97 12.21 -9.85 10.08
N VAL A 98 12.08 -8.53 9.91
CA VAL A 98 10.97 -7.75 10.50
C VAL A 98 9.61 -8.17 9.93
N PHE A 99 9.56 -8.67 8.70
CA PHE A 99 8.34 -9.23 8.10
C PHE A 99 8.05 -10.61 8.64
N GLU A 100 9.06 -11.48 8.73
CA GLU A 100 8.94 -12.78 9.40
C GLU A 100 8.39 -12.63 10.83
N ASP A 101 8.93 -11.69 11.61
CA ASP A 101 8.52 -11.47 12.99
C ASP A 101 7.09 -10.90 13.10
N HIS A 102 6.63 -10.16 12.09
CA HIS A 102 5.29 -9.57 12.07
C HIS A 102 4.21 -10.54 11.60
N PHE A 103 4.50 -11.32 10.57
CA PHE A 103 3.53 -12.24 9.95
C PHE A 103 3.63 -13.66 10.51
N GLY A 104 4.77 -14.06 11.07
CA GLY A 104 5.00 -15.41 11.56
C GLY A 104 4.73 -16.44 10.46
N ASP A 105 3.92 -17.46 10.79
CA ASP A 105 3.46 -18.49 9.85
C ASP A 105 2.26 -18.03 9.00
N ASP A 106 1.67 -16.85 9.27
CA ASP A 106 0.56 -16.32 8.49
C ASP A 106 1.04 -15.82 7.12
N GLY A 107 0.56 -16.45 6.05
CA GLY A 107 0.88 -16.06 4.69
C GLY A 107 0.31 -14.68 4.34
N ALA A 108 1.14 -13.79 3.81
CA ALA A 108 0.72 -12.50 3.28
C ALA A 108 1.45 -12.19 1.96
N LYS A 109 0.72 -11.69 0.96
CA LYS A 109 1.34 -11.18 -0.27
C LYS A 109 1.91 -9.79 -0.01
N VAL A 110 3.23 -9.70 0.14
CA VAL A 110 3.95 -8.46 0.44
C VAL A 110 4.89 -8.06 -0.71
N PRO A 111 5.07 -6.75 -0.96
CA PRO A 111 6.03 -6.27 -1.94
C PRO A 111 7.47 -6.35 -1.43
N PHE A 112 8.42 -6.64 -2.31
CA PHE A 112 9.84 -6.41 -2.08
C PHE A 112 10.15 -4.93 -2.31
N ALA A 113 10.31 -4.14 -1.25
CA ALA A 113 10.56 -2.70 -1.37
C ALA A 113 11.79 -2.38 -2.25
N ASP A 114 12.84 -3.21 -2.20
CA ASP A 114 14.04 -3.01 -3.02
C ASP A 114 13.81 -3.36 -4.50
N LYS A 115 13.14 -4.49 -4.81
CA LYS A 115 12.78 -4.80 -6.21
C LYS A 115 11.83 -3.74 -6.80
N VAL A 116 10.87 -3.26 -6.02
CA VAL A 116 9.97 -2.17 -6.44
C VAL A 116 10.77 -0.90 -6.73
N LYS A 117 11.74 -0.54 -5.88
CA LYS A 117 12.61 0.62 -6.10
C LYS A 117 13.42 0.48 -7.39
N GLU A 118 14.01 -0.68 -7.65
CA GLU A 118 14.76 -0.94 -8.88
C GLU A 118 13.86 -0.87 -10.12
N TRP A 119 12.68 -1.48 -10.05
CA TRP A 119 11.69 -1.44 -11.12
C TRP A 119 11.24 0.00 -11.43
N MET A 120 10.99 0.81 -10.40
CA MET A 120 10.62 2.22 -10.59
C MET A 120 11.77 3.05 -11.19
N LYS A 121 13.02 2.78 -10.80
CA LYS A 121 14.19 3.42 -11.43
C LYS A 121 14.30 3.05 -12.91
N ALA A 122 14.12 1.78 -13.25
CA ALA A 122 14.15 1.32 -14.64
C ALA A 122 13.01 1.93 -15.49
N LYS A 123 11.93 2.38 -14.84
CA LYS A 123 10.80 3.10 -15.44
C LYS A 123 10.97 4.63 -15.42
N GLU A 124 12.10 5.15 -14.93
CA GLU A 124 12.37 6.59 -14.75
C GLU A 124 11.34 7.30 -13.85
N LEU A 125 10.73 6.56 -12.92
CA LEU A 125 9.73 7.07 -11.96
C LEU A 125 10.35 7.59 -10.65
N LEU A 126 11.64 7.30 -10.42
CA LEU A 126 12.42 7.82 -9.30
C LEU A 126 13.59 8.60 -9.90
N THR A 127 13.61 9.90 -9.65
CA THR A 127 14.70 10.81 -10.05
C THR A 127 15.79 10.84 -8.99
#